data_AF-A0A5K4EWK0-F1
#
_entry.id   AF-A0A5K4EWK0-F1
#
_cell.length_a   1.000
_cell.length_b   1.000
_cell.length_c   1.000
_cell.angle_alpha   90.00
_cell.angle_beta   90.00
_cell.angle_gamma   90.00
#
_symmetry.space_group_name_H-M   'P 1'
#
loop_
_entity.id
_entity.type
_entity.pdbx_description
1 polymer ?
#
loop_
_entity_poly.entity_id
_entity_poly.type
_entity_poly.pdbx_seq_one_letter_code
_entity_poly.pdbx_strand_id
1 'polypeptide(L)'
;MHGEDIYIRRKRFNPAQLQSKLCRLTLIADYDFFTNLGNRNGPKTIGHVIKVFDRLNYLFLTSKFLDDKHDEMIGYGFLLHEIVIHESWTADYGHYNSPTDVGGKIWTATSLLRAFSRFDAKQSCLAHLLSYKRIDEGILGMSWLASPDPKKLGGICSSPAIPLPVAGTYYLCLSA
;
A
#
# COMPACT_ATOMS: atom_id res chain seq x y z
N MET A 1 44.23 -4.71 -31.38
CA MET A 1 43.03 -5.06 -30.61
C MET A 1 43.47 -5.49 -29.21
N HIS A 2 43.41 -4.59 -28.23
CA HIS A 2 43.47 -4.95 -26.82
C HIS A 2 42.50 -4.01 -26.09
N GLY A 3 41.41 -4.60 -25.58
CA GLY A 3 40.32 -3.89 -24.94
C GLY A 3 40.72 -3.42 -23.54
N GLU A 4 40.39 -2.17 -23.24
CA GLU A 4 40.45 -1.63 -21.89
C GLU A 4 39.21 -2.11 -21.13
N ASP A 5 39.42 -3.01 -20.17
CA ASP A 5 38.38 -3.43 -19.23
C ASP A 5 37.99 -2.24 -18.34
N ILE A 6 36.80 -1.69 -18.60
CA ILE A 6 36.16 -0.68 -17.75
C ILE A 6 35.82 -1.35 -16.41
N TYR A 7 36.69 -1.17 -15.43
CA TYR A 7 36.38 -1.48 -14.03
C TYR A 7 35.28 -0.52 -13.55
N ILE A 8 34.02 -0.94 -13.71
CA ILE A 8 32.88 -0.28 -13.07
C ILE A 8 33.07 -0.42 -11.56
N ARG A 9 33.53 0.67 -10.94
CA ARG A 9 33.62 0.82 -9.49
C ARG A 9 32.21 0.68 -8.92
N ARG A 10 31.80 -0.54 -8.53
CA ARG A 10 30.59 -0.76 -7.72
C ARG A 10 30.74 0.10 -6.48
N LYS A 11 30.01 1.23 -6.42
CA LYS A 11 29.87 2.03 -5.21
C LYS A 11 29.49 1.05 -4.10
N ARG A 12 30.25 1.06 -2.99
CA ARG A 12 29.97 0.24 -1.82
C ARG A 12 28.50 0.41 -1.45
N PHE A 13 27.76 -0.68 -1.51
CA PHE A 13 26.34 -0.76 -1.21
C PHE A 13 26.15 -0.39 0.27
N ASN A 14 25.57 0.79 0.54
CA ASN A 14 25.26 1.21 1.90
C ASN A 14 23.86 0.66 2.26
N PRO A 15 23.73 -0.25 3.24
CA PRO A 15 22.43 -0.82 3.63
C PRO A 15 21.40 0.25 4.04
N ALA A 16 21.86 1.37 4.62
CA ALA A 16 20.99 2.49 4.98
C ALA A 16 20.38 3.19 3.76
N GLN A 17 21.11 3.26 2.63
CA GLN A 17 20.60 3.81 1.37
C GLN A 17 19.66 2.85 0.64
N LEU A 18 19.72 1.55 0.94
CA LEU A 18 18.75 0.58 0.44
C LEU A 18 17.40 0.75 1.16
N GLN A 19 17.43 0.96 2.48
CA GLN A 19 16.21 1.17 3.26
C GLN A 19 15.43 2.41 2.82
N SER A 20 16.09 3.47 2.35
CA SER A 20 15.40 4.68 1.87
C SER A 20 14.72 4.52 0.50
N LYS A 21 15.03 3.47 -0.26
CA LYS A 21 14.45 3.22 -1.59
C LYS A 21 13.32 2.19 -1.57
N LEU A 22 13.17 1.45 -0.48
CA LEU A 22 12.20 0.38 -0.34
C LEU A 22 11.04 0.82 0.55
N CYS A 23 9.85 0.86 -0.02
CA CYS A 23 8.62 1.13 0.71
C CYS A 23 8.14 -0.16 1.40
N ARG A 24 8.07 -0.15 2.74
CA ARG A 24 7.42 -1.22 3.52
C ARG A 24 5.95 -1.34 3.13
N LEU A 25 5.57 -2.46 2.53
CA LEU A 25 4.22 -2.73 2.02
C LEU A 25 3.55 -3.81 2.86
N THR A 26 2.35 -3.49 3.35
CA THR A 26 1.46 -4.44 4.03
C THR A 26 0.29 -4.77 3.13
N LEU A 27 0.07 -6.07 2.89
CA LEU A 27 -0.99 -6.57 2.02
C LEU A 27 -2.05 -7.24 2.87
N ILE A 28 -3.28 -6.76 2.75
CA ILE A 28 -4.42 -7.25 3.52
C ILE A 28 -5.36 -7.96 2.56
N ALA A 29 -5.57 -9.26 2.72
CA ALA A 29 -6.61 -10.00 2.04
C ALA A 29 -7.85 -10.05 2.92
N ASP A 30 -8.97 -9.48 2.44
CA ASP A 30 -10.23 -9.57 3.14
C ASP A 30 -10.88 -10.97 3.00
N TYR A 31 -12.00 -11.15 3.71
CA TYR A 31 -12.75 -12.40 3.68
C TYR A 31 -13.26 -12.76 2.28
N ASP A 32 -13.64 -11.78 1.47
CA ASP A 32 -14.10 -12.03 0.10
C ASP A 32 -12.96 -12.53 -0.79
N PHE A 33 -11.76 -11.97 -0.64
CA PHE A 33 -10.55 -12.46 -1.31
C PHE A 33 -10.19 -13.88 -0.86
N PHE A 34 -10.18 -14.13 0.45
CA PHE A 34 -9.90 -15.44 1.04
C PHE A 34 -10.87 -16.51 0.54
N THR A 35 -12.17 -16.19 0.49
CA THR A 35 -13.20 -17.14 0.06
C THR A 35 -13.19 -17.38 -1.44
N ASN A 36 -13.16 -16.33 -2.26
CA ASN A 36 -13.41 -16.45 -3.71
C ASN A 36 -12.13 -16.71 -4.52
N LEU A 37 -10.99 -16.10 -4.15
CA LEU A 37 -9.71 -16.35 -4.83
C LEU A 37 -8.90 -17.41 -4.08
N GLY A 38 -8.83 -17.27 -2.76
CA GLY A 38 -8.15 -18.20 -1.87
C GLY A 38 -8.81 -19.58 -1.77
N ASN A 39 -10.08 -19.71 -2.19
CA ASN A 39 -10.89 -20.92 -2.01
C ASN A 39 -10.90 -21.42 -0.55
N ARG A 40 -10.98 -20.48 0.40
CA ARG A 40 -10.97 -20.74 1.85
C ARG A 40 -9.73 -21.50 2.33
N ASN A 41 -8.60 -21.29 1.67
CA ASN A 41 -7.35 -21.95 1.98
C ASN A 41 -6.26 -20.91 2.24
N GLY A 42 -5.74 -20.84 3.47
CA GLY A 42 -4.72 -19.87 3.89
C GLY A 42 -3.47 -19.93 3.01
N PRO A 43 -2.79 -21.09 2.88
CA PRO A 43 -1.60 -21.22 2.05
C PRO A 43 -1.80 -20.81 0.58
N LYS A 44 -2.93 -21.17 -0.02
CA LYS A 44 -3.28 -20.75 -1.38
C LYS A 44 -3.47 -19.23 -1.46
N THR A 45 -4.17 -18.65 -0.48
CA THR A 45 -4.37 -17.19 -0.37
C THR A 45 -3.04 -16.46 -0.28
N ILE A 46 -2.15 -16.89 0.62
CA ILE A 46 -0.79 -16.36 0.75
C ILE A 46 -0.05 -16.44 -0.59
N GLY A 47 -0.13 -17.59 -1.27
CA GLY A 47 0.49 -17.77 -2.59
C GLY A 47 -0.01 -16.78 -3.64
N HIS A 48 -1.30 -16.42 -3.64
CA HIS A 48 -1.82 -15.38 -4.52
C HIS A 48 -1.28 -13.98 -4.14
N VAL A 49 -1.27 -13.65 -2.86
CA VAL A 49 -0.75 -12.35 -2.36
C VAL A 49 0.73 -12.17 -2.69
N ILE A 50 1.56 -13.21 -2.48
CA ILE A 50 3.00 -13.18 -2.80
C ILE A 50 3.22 -12.97 -4.30
N LYS A 51 2.46 -13.66 -5.17
CA LYS A 51 2.59 -13.45 -6.62
C LYS A 51 2.28 -12.01 -7.05
N VAL A 52 1.27 -11.39 -6.43
CA VAL A 52 0.95 -9.98 -6.66
C VAL A 52 2.11 -9.10 -6.20
N PHE A 53 2.62 -9.33 -4.99
CA PHE A 53 3.79 -8.61 -4.47
C PHE A 53 5.01 -8.71 -5.39
N ASP A 54 5.40 -9.92 -5.79
CA ASP A 54 6.58 -10.17 -6.61
C ASP A 54 6.49 -9.43 -7.95
N ARG A 55 5.31 -9.47 -8.60
CA ARG A 55 5.11 -8.79 -9.87
C ARG A 55 5.15 -7.27 -9.71
N LEU A 56 4.53 -6.73 -8.67
CA LEU A 56 4.56 -5.29 -8.39
C LEU A 56 5.98 -4.81 -8.08
N ASN A 57 6.68 -5.52 -7.19
CA ASN A 57 8.03 -5.15 -6.80
C ASN A 57 9.00 -5.20 -7.99
N TYR A 58 8.90 -6.23 -8.83
CA TYR A 58 9.68 -6.32 -10.06
C TYR A 58 9.48 -5.12 -10.99
N LEU A 59 8.22 -4.68 -11.19
CA LEU A 59 7.93 -3.52 -12.03
C LEU A 59 8.58 -2.25 -11.48
N PHE A 60 8.45 -1.98 -10.18
CA PHE A 60 9.04 -0.79 -9.58
C PHE A 60 10.57 -0.80 -9.59
N LEU A 61 11.18 -1.95 -9.27
CA LEU A 61 12.65 -2.08 -9.22
C LEU A 61 13.30 -1.91 -10.59
N THR A 62 12.59 -2.27 -11.67
CA THR A 62 13.07 -2.16 -13.04
C THR A 62 12.71 -0.82 -13.70
N SER A 63 11.79 -0.06 -13.11
CA SER A 63 11.45 1.28 -13.57
C SER A 63 12.56 2.29 -13.31
N LYS A 64 12.69 3.22 -14.25
CA LYS A 64 13.49 4.43 -14.10
C LYS A 64 12.56 5.61 -13.83
N PHE A 65 12.70 6.22 -12.67
CA PHE A 65 12.02 7.47 -12.32
C PHE A 65 12.95 8.65 -12.63
N LEU A 66 12.38 9.82 -12.85
CA LEU A 66 13.14 11.06 -13.04
C LEU A 66 12.80 12.00 -11.88
N ASP A 67 13.81 12.66 -11.34
CA ASP A 67 13.59 13.76 -10.39
C ASP A 67 13.31 15.09 -11.12
N ASP A 68 13.10 16.16 -10.36
CA ASP A 68 12.83 17.50 -10.91
C ASP A 68 14.00 18.05 -11.75
N LYS A 69 15.20 17.48 -11.60
CA LYS A 69 16.41 17.82 -12.36
C LYS A 69 16.65 16.90 -13.54
N HIS A 70 15.74 15.95 -13.80
CA HIS A 70 15.82 14.92 -14.84
C HIS A 70 16.95 13.91 -14.61
N ASP A 71 17.41 13.74 -13.37
CA ASP A 71 18.37 12.70 -13.01
C ASP A 71 17.66 11.34 -12.86
N GLU A 72 18.28 10.27 -13.36
CA GLU A 72 17.72 8.92 -13.27
C GLU A 72 17.73 8.38 -11.84
N MET A 73 16.54 8.17 -11.30
CA MET A 73 16.27 7.55 -10.00
C MET A 73 15.88 6.08 -10.18
N ILE A 74 16.79 5.17 -9.84
CA ILE A 74 16.60 3.72 -10.01
C ILE A 74 16.67 2.95 -8.69
N GLY A 75 16.09 1.75 -8.71
CA GLY A 75 16.11 0.80 -7.59
C GLY A 75 15.09 1.09 -6.51
N TYR A 76 14.00 1.78 -6.84
CA TYR A 76 12.84 1.97 -5.98
C TYR A 76 11.98 0.72 -6.00
N GLY A 77 11.47 0.31 -4.85
CA GLY A 77 10.67 -0.91 -4.78
C GLY A 77 9.93 -1.03 -3.47
N PHE A 78 9.51 -2.26 -3.18
CA PHE A 78 8.78 -2.59 -1.98
C PHE A 78 9.53 -3.62 -1.14
N LEU A 79 9.39 -3.48 0.17
CA LEU A 79 9.75 -4.51 1.14
C LEU A 79 8.46 -5.09 1.69
N LEU A 80 8.25 -6.39 1.54
CA LEU A 80 7.09 -7.04 2.14
C LEU A 80 7.23 -6.97 3.67
N HIS A 81 6.33 -6.21 4.31
CA HIS A 81 6.35 -6.03 5.76
C HIS A 81 5.48 -7.09 6.45
N GLU A 82 4.23 -7.20 6.03
CA GLU A 82 3.26 -8.12 6.61
C GLU A 82 2.21 -8.54 5.57
N ILE A 83 1.69 -9.76 5.71
CA ILE A 83 0.50 -10.24 5.01
C ILE A 83 -0.56 -10.53 6.08
N VAL A 84 -1.69 -9.84 5.98
CA VAL A 84 -2.85 -10.06 6.85
C VAL A 84 -3.94 -10.76 6.05
N ILE A 85 -4.51 -11.84 6.60
CA ILE A 85 -5.59 -12.60 5.96
C ILE A 85 -6.77 -12.67 6.92
N HIS A 86 -7.93 -12.23 6.46
CA HIS A 86 -9.18 -12.37 7.19
C HIS A 86 -9.89 -13.65 6.78
N GLU A 87 -9.88 -14.66 7.65
CA GLU A 87 -10.58 -15.94 7.41
C GLU A 87 -12.09 -15.87 7.70
N SER A 88 -12.54 -14.78 8.35
CA SER A 88 -13.94 -14.47 8.62
C SER A 88 -14.23 -12.99 8.36
N TRP A 89 -15.48 -12.67 8.01
CA TRP A 89 -15.94 -11.28 7.90
C TRP A 89 -16.11 -10.63 9.28
N THR A 90 -16.06 -9.30 9.32
CA THR A 90 -16.29 -8.52 10.55
C THR A 90 -17.76 -8.15 10.68
N ALA A 91 -18.36 -8.43 11.85
CA ALA A 91 -19.79 -8.21 12.10
C ALA A 91 -20.21 -6.73 12.11
N ASP A 92 -19.27 -5.83 12.38
CA ASP A 92 -19.52 -4.40 12.44
C ASP A 92 -19.74 -3.80 11.04
N TYR A 93 -20.92 -3.21 10.81
CA TYR A 93 -21.26 -2.60 9.53
C TYR A 93 -20.34 -1.42 9.21
N GLY A 94 -19.85 -1.37 7.99
CA GLY A 94 -18.93 -0.32 7.55
C GLY A 94 -17.48 -0.53 7.95
N HIS A 95 -17.13 -1.65 8.59
CA HIS A 95 -15.76 -2.11 8.65
C HIS A 95 -15.31 -2.58 7.25
N TYR A 96 -14.07 -2.33 6.83
CA TYR A 96 -13.65 -2.70 5.46
C TYR A 96 -13.77 -4.20 5.15
N ASN A 97 -13.73 -5.05 6.18
CA ASN A 97 -13.92 -6.50 6.10
C ASN A 97 -15.38 -6.95 6.36
N SER A 98 -16.36 -6.04 6.36
CA SER A 98 -17.78 -6.40 6.43
C SER A 98 -18.38 -6.63 5.02
N PRO A 99 -19.45 -7.44 4.89
CA PRO A 99 -20.10 -7.70 3.61
C PRO A 99 -20.67 -6.44 2.95
N THR A 100 -21.14 -5.48 3.76
CA THR A 100 -21.83 -4.26 3.33
C THR A 100 -21.26 -3.03 4.03
N ASP A 101 -21.53 -1.84 3.48
CA ASP A 101 -21.16 -0.56 4.07
C ASP A 101 -21.95 -0.25 5.38
N VAL A 102 -21.72 0.93 5.97
CA VAL A 102 -22.36 1.40 7.22
C VAL A 102 -23.90 1.34 7.14
N GLY A 103 -24.48 1.46 5.94
CA GLY A 103 -25.94 1.47 5.71
C GLY A 103 -26.49 0.16 5.16
N GLY A 104 -25.72 -0.92 5.15
CA GLY A 104 -26.14 -2.19 4.55
C GLY A 104 -26.14 -2.18 3.01
N LYS A 105 -25.53 -1.18 2.39
CA LYS A 105 -25.48 -1.02 0.93
C LYS A 105 -24.26 -1.72 0.34
N ILE A 106 -24.29 -1.87 -0.98
CA ILE A 106 -23.15 -2.32 -1.77
C ILE A 106 -22.01 -1.30 -1.62
N TRP A 107 -20.78 -1.80 -1.52
CA TRP A 107 -19.60 -0.96 -1.42
C TRP A 107 -19.38 -0.13 -2.69
N THR A 108 -19.19 1.17 -2.52
CA THR A 108 -18.57 2.04 -3.54
C THR A 108 -17.07 2.10 -3.33
N ALA A 109 -16.28 2.39 -4.37
CA ALA A 109 -14.83 2.47 -4.25
C ALA A 109 -14.40 3.48 -3.18
N THR A 110 -15.09 4.63 -3.13
CA THR A 110 -14.86 5.70 -2.15
C THR A 110 -15.21 5.28 -0.73
N SER A 111 -16.35 4.60 -0.51
CA SER A 111 -16.75 4.17 0.83
C SER A 111 -15.80 3.09 1.37
N LEU A 112 -15.40 2.14 0.53
CA LEU A 112 -14.45 1.09 0.92
C LEU A 112 -13.07 1.67 1.23
N LEU A 113 -12.55 2.57 0.39
CA LEU A 113 -11.28 3.24 0.66
C LEU A 113 -11.30 4.01 1.99
N ARG A 114 -12.40 4.72 2.28
CA ARG A 114 -12.56 5.46 3.55
C ARG A 114 -12.67 4.54 4.75
N ALA A 115 -13.37 3.40 4.63
CA ALA A 115 -13.44 2.39 5.68
C ALA A 115 -12.06 1.79 5.96
N PHE A 116 -11.33 1.42 4.90
CA PHE A 116 -10.01 0.82 5.00
C PHE A 116 -8.94 1.81 5.51
N SER A 117 -9.10 3.11 5.26
CA SER A 117 -8.18 4.15 5.76
C SER A 117 -8.08 4.21 7.30
N ARG A 118 -8.98 3.52 8.02
CA ARG A 118 -8.96 3.39 9.48
C ARG A 118 -8.08 2.24 9.97
N PHE A 119 -7.61 1.38 9.07
CA PHE A 119 -6.68 0.30 9.41
C PHE A 119 -5.36 0.88 9.94
N ASP A 120 -4.87 0.34 11.07
CA ASP A 120 -3.61 0.81 11.65
C ASP A 120 -2.43 0.28 10.84
N ALA A 121 -1.86 1.15 10.00
CA ALA A 121 -0.72 0.86 9.15
C ALA A 121 0.56 1.59 9.59
N LYS A 122 0.68 2.04 10.86
CA LYS A 122 1.77 2.93 11.31
C LYS A 122 3.20 2.44 11.01
N GLN A 123 3.42 1.13 10.94
CA GLN A 123 4.75 0.57 10.66
C GLN A 123 5.03 0.33 9.16
N SER A 124 4.06 0.66 8.30
CA SER A 124 4.10 0.47 6.85
C SER A 124 4.23 1.82 6.15
N CYS A 125 4.98 1.83 5.05
CA CYS A 125 4.99 2.96 4.11
C CYS A 125 3.71 2.99 3.27
N LEU A 126 3.17 1.81 2.94
CA LEU A 126 1.91 1.67 2.22
C LEU A 126 1.16 0.43 2.73
N ALA A 127 -0.16 0.54 2.87
CA ALA A 127 -1.05 -0.60 3.11
C ALA A 127 -2.02 -0.72 1.93
N HIS A 128 -2.27 -1.94 1.48
CA HIS A 128 -3.12 -2.18 0.33
C HIS A 128 -4.09 -3.34 0.60
N LEU A 129 -5.38 -3.05 0.42
CA LEU A 129 -6.47 -4.01 0.56
C LEU A 129 -6.66 -4.77 -0.75
N LEU A 130 -6.52 -6.08 -0.70
CA LEU A 130 -6.86 -7.02 -1.75
C LEU A 130 -8.25 -7.59 -1.44
N SER A 131 -9.18 -7.40 -2.37
CA SER A 131 -10.58 -7.75 -2.19
C SER A 131 -11.15 -8.42 -3.43
N TYR A 132 -12.18 -9.23 -3.23
CA TYR A 132 -13.05 -9.75 -4.30
C TYR A 132 -14.48 -9.18 -4.18
N LYS A 133 -14.66 -8.10 -3.41
CA LYS A 133 -15.97 -7.44 -3.25
C LYS A 133 -16.47 -6.92 -4.59
N ARG A 134 -17.79 -7.00 -4.78
CA ARG A 134 -18.46 -6.25 -5.85
C ARG A 134 -18.49 -4.79 -5.44
N ILE A 135 -17.76 -3.99 -6.19
CA ILE A 135 -17.75 -2.54 -6.06
C ILE A 135 -18.75 -1.97 -7.08
N ASP A 136 -19.58 -1.04 -6.62
CA ASP A 136 -20.50 -0.31 -7.48
C ASP A 136 -19.75 0.45 -8.59
N GLU A 137 -20.44 0.76 -9.70
CA GLU A 137 -19.90 1.51 -10.85
C GLU A 137 -18.77 0.80 -11.64
N GLY A 138 -18.48 -0.49 -11.37
CA GLY A 138 -17.48 -1.26 -12.12
C GLY A 138 -16.02 -0.84 -11.88
N ILE A 139 -15.77 -0.11 -10.79
CA ILE A 139 -14.42 0.34 -10.42
C ILE A 139 -13.61 -0.81 -9.83
N LEU A 140 -12.41 -1.05 -10.37
CA LEU A 140 -11.53 -2.15 -9.93
C LEU A 140 -10.71 -1.82 -8.67
N GLY A 141 -10.50 -0.54 -8.38
CA GLY A 141 -9.72 -0.10 -7.22
C GLY A 141 -9.65 1.42 -7.11
N MET A 142 -9.27 1.90 -5.93
CA MET A 142 -9.10 3.33 -5.63
C MET A 142 -7.97 3.52 -4.62
N SER A 143 -7.31 4.67 -4.65
CA SER A 143 -6.25 5.03 -3.72
C SER A 143 -6.25 6.53 -3.43
N TRP A 144 -5.64 6.91 -2.31
CA TRP A 144 -5.29 8.31 -2.05
C TRP A 144 -4.08 8.69 -2.89
N LEU A 145 -4.17 9.81 -3.61
CA LEU A 145 -3.07 10.32 -4.41
C LEU A 145 -2.01 10.95 -3.51
N ALA A 146 -0.74 10.64 -3.76
CA ALA A 146 0.38 11.27 -3.07
C ALA A 146 0.53 12.74 -3.49
N SER A 147 1.11 13.55 -2.61
CA SER A 147 1.46 14.94 -2.93
C SER A 147 2.88 15.26 -2.47
N PRO A 148 3.63 16.08 -3.24
CA PRO A 148 4.90 16.64 -2.75
C PRO A 148 4.68 17.74 -1.69
N ASP A 149 3.46 18.29 -1.58
CA ASP A 149 3.12 19.25 -0.53
C ASP A 149 2.96 18.52 0.81
N PRO A 150 3.80 18.80 1.82
CA PRO A 150 3.73 18.11 3.12
C PRO A 150 2.43 18.37 3.88
N LYS A 151 1.64 19.38 3.49
CA LYS A 151 0.33 19.67 4.09
C LYS A 151 -0.79 18.82 3.52
N LYS A 152 -0.57 18.18 2.37
CA LYS A 152 -1.57 17.31 1.72
C LYS A 152 -1.36 15.87 2.14
N LEU A 153 -2.42 15.27 2.69
CA LEU A 153 -2.42 13.86 3.09
C LEU A 153 -2.69 12.95 1.89
N GLY A 154 -2.16 11.73 1.95
CA GLY A 154 -2.37 10.70 0.93
C GLY A 154 -1.08 10.10 0.38
N GLY A 155 -1.20 8.91 -0.21
CA GLY A 155 -0.07 8.20 -0.81
C GLY A 155 0.89 7.53 0.18
N ILE A 156 2.11 7.27 -0.29
CA ILE A 156 3.17 6.62 0.48
C ILE A 156 3.62 7.50 1.66
N CYS A 157 3.92 6.88 2.79
CA CYS A 157 4.42 7.55 4.00
C CYS A 157 3.51 8.67 4.53
N SER A 158 2.24 8.72 4.13
CA SER A 158 1.28 9.66 4.71
C SER A 158 1.06 9.33 6.18
N SER A 159 1.18 10.34 7.03
CA SER A 159 0.78 10.17 8.43
C SER A 159 -0.71 9.83 8.50
N PRO A 160 -1.14 8.99 9.46
CA PRO A 160 -2.54 8.77 9.69
C PRO A 160 -3.19 10.13 9.98
N ALA A 161 -4.28 10.44 9.27
CA ALA A 161 -5.09 11.59 9.61
C ALA A 161 -5.57 11.37 11.05
N ILE A 162 -4.98 12.08 12.01
CA ILE A 162 -5.53 12.14 13.35
C ILE A 162 -6.95 12.66 13.15
N PRO A 163 -8.01 11.91 13.53
CA PRO A 163 -9.34 12.47 13.49
C PRO A 163 -9.30 13.70 14.39
N LEU A 164 -9.47 14.88 13.80
CA LEU A 164 -9.64 16.10 14.58
C LEU A 164 -10.75 15.80 15.59
N PRO A 165 -10.50 15.97 16.89
CA PRO A 165 -11.58 15.92 17.84
C PRO A 165 -12.57 16.99 17.41
N VAL A 166 -13.79 16.55 17.12
CA VAL A 166 -14.92 17.44 16.93
C VAL A 166 -14.98 18.42 18.11
N ALA A 167 -15.00 19.70 17.76
CA ALA A 167 -15.07 20.87 18.64
C ALA A 167 -13.85 21.13 19.56
N GLY A 168 -12.92 21.92 19.01
CA GLY A 168 -12.14 22.89 19.79
C GLY A 168 -10.95 22.34 20.56
N THR A 169 -9.80 22.25 19.90
CA THR A 169 -8.49 22.74 20.36
C THR A 169 -7.49 22.51 19.22
N TYR A 170 -6.80 23.57 18.79
CA TYR A 170 -5.81 23.53 17.74
C TYR A 170 -4.56 22.78 18.21
N TYR A 171 -4.10 21.79 17.43
CA TYR A 171 -2.72 21.32 17.50
C TYR A 171 -2.17 21.17 16.08
N LEU A 172 -1.26 22.07 15.71
CA LEU A 172 -0.36 21.90 14.58
C LEU A 172 0.57 20.72 14.89
N CYS A 173 0.66 19.71 14.03
CA CYS A 173 1.83 18.83 14.03
C CYS A 173 3.01 19.62 13.46
N LEU A 174 3.96 19.99 14.33
CA LEU A 174 5.33 20.27 13.93
C LEU A 174 5.97 18.98 13.42
N SER A 175 6.54 19.03 12.23
CA SER A 175 7.49 18.06 11.72
C SER A 175 8.73 18.03 12.61
N ALA A 176 9.28 16.83 12.85
CA ALA A 176 10.69 16.65 13.19
C ALA A 176 11.40 16.06 11.97
#